data_AF-A0A454CMQ5-F1
#
_entry.id   AF-A0A454CMQ5-F1
#
_cell.length_a   1.000
_cell.length_b   1.000
_cell.length_c   1.000
_cell.angle_alpha   90.00
_cell.angle_beta   90.00
_cell.angle_gamma   90.00
#
_symmetry.space_group_name_H-M   'P 1'
#
loop_
_entity.id
_entity.type
_entity.pdbx_description
1 polymer ?
#
loop_
_entity_poly.entity_id
_entity_poly.type
_entity_poly.pdbx_seq_one_letter_code
_entity_poly.pdbx_strand_id
1 'polypeptide(L)'
;DKLTKKEALMRTREMEKLEKSLGGIKDMGGLPDALFVIDADHEHIAIKEANNLGIPVYAVVDTNSNPDGVDYIIPGNDDAIRAVQLYLNAAASAVTEGRNKDVAAVAEKDGFVEAE
;
A
#
# COMPACT_ATOMS: atom_id res chain seq x y z
N ASP A 1 -8.38 -18.97 32.78
CA ASP A 1 -9.64 -19.56 32.25
C ASP A 1 -9.38 -20.41 31.02
N LYS A 2 -9.91 -21.64 31.00
CA LYS A 2 -9.84 -22.53 29.83
C LYS A 2 -11.07 -22.29 28.97
N LEU A 3 -10.88 -21.78 27.75
CA LEU A 3 -11.94 -21.63 26.75
C LEU A 3 -12.57 -22.99 26.45
N THR A 4 -13.90 -23.02 26.27
CA THR A 4 -14.58 -24.21 25.75
C THR A 4 -14.17 -24.44 24.30
N LYS A 5 -14.25 -25.69 23.80
CA LYS A 5 -13.93 -26.01 22.39
C LYS A 5 -14.72 -25.15 21.40
N LYS A 6 -15.95 -24.79 21.73
CA LYS A 6 -16.80 -23.92 20.91
C LYS A 6 -16.30 -22.47 20.89
N GLU A 7 -15.95 -21.91 22.04
CA GLU A 7 -15.42 -20.54 22.13
C GLU A 7 -14.04 -20.43 21.47
N ALA A 8 -13.17 -21.44 21.67
CA ALA A 8 -11.89 -21.53 20.98
C ALA A 8 -12.09 -21.51 19.46
N LEU A 9 -13.00 -22.35 18.94
CA LEU A 9 -13.31 -22.38 17.51
C LEU A 9 -13.86 -21.05 16.98
N MET A 10 -14.76 -20.40 17.74
CA MET A 10 -15.31 -19.09 17.35
C MET A 10 -14.23 -18.03 17.27
N ARG A 11 -13.31 -17.98 18.26
CA ARG A 11 -12.18 -17.05 18.25
C ARG A 11 -11.20 -17.32 17.11
N THR A 12 -10.93 -18.58 16.80
CA THR A 12 -10.08 -18.93 15.65
C THR A 12 -10.68 -18.42 14.34
N ARG A 13 -11.98 -18.62 14.11
CA ARG A 13 -12.66 -18.12 12.91
C ARG A 13 -12.67 -16.60 12.83
N GLU A 14 -12.84 -15.94 13.97
CA GLU A 14 -12.79 -14.48 14.05
C GLU A 14 -11.39 -13.96 13.73
N MET A 15 -10.36 -14.58 14.31
CA MET A 15 -8.96 -14.27 14.02
C MET A 15 -8.63 -14.46 12.53
N GLU A 16 -9.02 -15.58 11.92
CA GLU A 16 -8.81 -15.84 10.48
C GLU A 16 -9.50 -14.80 9.59
N LYS A 17 -10.72 -14.40 9.96
CA LYS A 17 -11.47 -13.37 9.24
C LYS A 17 -10.78 -12.01 9.35
N LEU A 18 -10.36 -11.63 10.56
CA LEU A 18 -9.67 -10.36 10.79
C LEU A 18 -8.32 -10.32 10.07
N GLU A 19 -7.55 -11.41 10.11
CA GLU A 19 -6.27 -11.49 9.42
C GLU A 19 -6.43 -11.34 7.90
N LYS A 20 -7.46 -11.96 7.33
CA LYS A 20 -7.76 -11.84 5.90
C LYS A 20 -8.17 -10.42 5.48
N SER A 21 -8.88 -9.70 6.35
CA SER A 21 -9.41 -8.36 6.03
C SER A 21 -8.47 -7.22 6.41
N LEU A 22 -7.70 -7.34 7.48
CA LEU A 22 -6.93 -6.25 8.08
C LEU A 22 -5.43 -6.57 8.25
N GLY A 23 -4.99 -7.79 7.90
CA GLY A 23 -3.60 -8.20 8.07
C GLY A 23 -2.60 -7.29 7.35
N GLY A 24 -2.97 -6.76 6.18
CA GLY A 24 -2.11 -5.85 5.40
C GLY A 24 -1.88 -4.47 6.04
N ILE A 25 -2.76 -4.05 6.96
CA ILE A 25 -2.67 -2.73 7.62
C ILE A 25 -2.42 -2.85 9.13
N LYS A 26 -2.25 -4.06 9.65
CA LYS A 26 -2.08 -4.35 11.08
C LYS A 26 -0.88 -3.62 11.69
N ASP A 27 0.22 -3.57 10.95
CA ASP A 27 1.48 -2.96 11.39
C ASP A 27 1.62 -1.49 10.91
N MET A 28 0.55 -0.90 10.36
CA MET A 28 0.55 0.53 10.01
C MET A 28 0.48 1.38 11.28
N GLY A 29 1.47 2.25 11.48
CA GLY A 29 1.55 3.18 12.60
C GLY A 29 0.66 4.42 12.48
N GLY A 30 -0.16 4.52 11.44
CA GLY A 30 -0.97 5.70 11.12
C GLY A 30 -1.53 5.64 9.70
N LEU A 31 -2.05 6.77 9.23
CA LEU A 31 -2.47 6.92 7.84
C LEU A 31 -1.26 6.86 6.89
N PRO A 32 -1.42 6.34 5.67
CA PRO A 32 -0.35 6.31 4.69
C PRO A 32 -0.11 7.69 4.07
N ASP A 33 1.14 7.96 3.67
CA ASP A 33 1.52 9.20 2.98
C ASP A 33 1.29 9.16 1.47
N ALA A 34 1.05 7.97 0.91
CA ALA A 34 0.72 7.75 -0.50
C ALA A 34 -0.04 6.43 -0.67
N LEU A 35 -0.90 6.36 -1.69
CA LEU A 35 -1.65 5.16 -2.04
C LEU A 35 -1.29 4.70 -3.46
N PHE A 36 -0.98 3.41 -3.62
CA PHE A 36 -0.80 2.77 -4.92
C PHE A 36 -1.94 1.81 -5.19
N VAL A 37 -2.69 2.03 -6.27
CA VAL A 37 -3.95 1.34 -6.60
C VAL A 37 -3.83 0.62 -7.94
N ILE A 38 -4.34 -0.59 -8.01
CA ILE A 38 -4.56 -1.32 -9.27
C ILE A 38 -6.07 -1.32 -9.51
N ASP A 39 -6.48 -1.06 -10.75
CA ASP A 39 -7.90 -0.93 -11.14
C ASP A 39 -8.60 0.23 -10.41
N ALA A 40 -8.54 1.41 -11.03
CA ALA A 40 -9.09 2.63 -10.46
C ALA A 40 -10.63 2.63 -10.36
N ASP A 41 -11.33 1.92 -11.24
CA ASP A 41 -12.80 1.84 -11.21
C ASP A 41 -13.27 0.88 -10.09
N HIS A 42 -12.61 -0.27 -9.95
CA HIS A 42 -12.93 -1.23 -8.89
C HIS A 42 -12.65 -0.65 -7.50
N GLU A 43 -11.55 0.07 -7.33
CA GLU A 43 -11.09 0.63 -6.04
C GLU A 43 -11.45 2.11 -5.84
N HIS A 44 -12.51 2.60 -6.51
CA HIS A 44 -12.97 3.99 -6.40
C HIS A 44 -13.24 4.47 -4.97
N ILE A 45 -13.61 3.56 -4.05
CA ILE A 45 -13.82 3.89 -2.62
C ILE A 45 -12.49 4.30 -1.99
N ALA A 46 -11.44 3.52 -2.20
CA ALA A 46 -10.10 3.80 -1.65
C ALA A 46 -9.54 5.12 -2.22
N ILE A 47 -9.74 5.36 -3.52
CA ILE A 47 -9.35 6.62 -4.18
C ILE A 47 -10.10 7.80 -3.57
N LYS A 48 -11.41 7.67 -3.34
CA LYS A 48 -12.22 8.75 -2.74
C LYS A 48 -11.83 9.03 -1.30
N GLU A 49 -11.55 8.00 -0.50
CA GLU A 49 -11.07 8.14 0.88
C GLU A 49 -9.70 8.82 0.94
N ALA A 50 -8.77 8.40 0.07
CA ALA A 50 -7.46 9.03 -0.06
C ALA A 50 -7.57 10.53 -0.42
N ASN A 51 -8.40 10.85 -1.42
CA ASN A 51 -8.67 12.24 -1.82
C ASN A 51 -9.26 13.09 -0.68
N ASN A 52 -10.18 12.54 0.11
CA ASN A 52 -10.74 13.24 1.27
C ASN A 52 -9.68 13.53 2.36
N LEU A 53 -8.69 12.65 2.50
CA LEU A 53 -7.61 12.78 3.46
C LEU A 53 -6.39 13.55 2.90
N GLY A 54 -6.42 13.92 1.62
CA GLY A 54 -5.30 14.59 0.95
C GLY A 54 -4.10 13.69 0.70
N ILE A 55 -4.32 12.37 0.63
CA ILE A 55 -3.28 11.37 0.36
C ILE A 55 -3.13 11.24 -1.16
N PRO A 56 -1.93 11.44 -1.73
CA PRO A 56 -1.72 11.34 -3.17
C PRO A 56 -1.92 9.91 -3.68
N VAL A 57 -2.58 9.78 -4.83
CA VAL A 57 -2.97 8.51 -5.43
C VAL A 57 -2.17 8.24 -6.71
N TYR A 58 -1.51 7.08 -6.74
CA TYR A 58 -0.87 6.49 -7.92
C TYR A 58 -1.72 5.31 -8.37
N ALA A 59 -2.26 5.31 -9.58
CA ALA A 59 -3.14 4.23 -10.02
C ALA A 59 -2.88 3.76 -11.45
N VAL A 60 -3.04 2.45 -11.66
CA VAL A 60 -3.14 1.87 -13.00
C VAL A 60 -4.56 2.06 -13.51
N VAL A 61 -4.69 2.68 -14.69
CA VAL A 61 -5.98 3.02 -15.30
C VAL A 61 -6.07 2.33 -16.65
N ASP A 62 -7.02 1.40 -16.79
CA ASP A 62 -7.38 0.79 -18.08
C ASP A 62 -8.44 1.62 -18.83
N THR A 63 -8.70 1.25 -20.08
CA THR A 63 -9.59 1.94 -21.03
C THR A 63 -11.03 2.14 -20.56
N ASN A 64 -11.51 1.33 -19.62
CA ASN A 64 -12.84 1.42 -19.03
C ASN A 64 -12.89 2.20 -17.71
N SER A 65 -11.74 2.58 -17.16
CA SER A 65 -11.62 3.23 -15.85
C SER A 65 -11.63 4.76 -15.98
N ASN A 66 -12.28 5.45 -15.03
CA ASN A 66 -12.22 6.91 -14.94
C ASN A 66 -10.95 7.34 -14.18
N PRO A 67 -10.03 8.12 -14.81
CA PRO A 67 -8.84 8.62 -14.13
C PRO A 67 -9.09 9.76 -13.12
N ASP A 68 -10.33 10.25 -12.98
CA ASP A 68 -10.66 11.34 -12.06
C ASP A 68 -10.32 10.98 -10.59
N GLY A 69 -9.60 11.90 -9.93
CA GLY A 69 -9.16 11.71 -8.54
C GLY A 69 -7.88 10.90 -8.40
N VAL A 70 -7.20 10.56 -9.50
CA VAL A 70 -5.84 9.99 -9.50
C VAL A 70 -4.83 11.08 -9.83
N ASP A 71 -3.87 11.32 -8.95
CA ASP A 71 -2.82 12.32 -9.16
C ASP A 71 -1.77 11.84 -10.17
N TYR A 72 -1.40 10.56 -10.09
CA TYR A 72 -0.37 9.95 -10.92
C TYR A 72 -0.93 8.74 -11.67
N ILE A 73 -1.35 8.99 -12.90
CA ILE A 73 -1.99 7.99 -13.76
C ILE A 73 -0.93 7.15 -14.48
N ILE A 74 -1.07 5.83 -14.39
CA ILE A 74 -0.28 4.84 -15.13
C ILE A 74 -1.23 4.14 -16.12
N PRO A 75 -1.25 4.54 -17.40
CA PRO A 75 -2.12 3.88 -18.37
C PRO A 75 -1.64 2.44 -18.59
N GLY A 76 -2.53 1.47 -18.42
CA GLY A 76 -2.13 0.06 -18.44
C GLY A 76 -3.28 -0.92 -18.26
N ASN A 77 -3.01 -2.19 -18.54
CA ASN A 77 -3.96 -3.28 -18.35
C ASN A 77 -3.92 -3.76 -16.90
N ASP A 78 -5.03 -3.66 -16.19
CA ASP A 78 -5.20 -4.08 -14.78
C ASP A 78 -5.77 -5.51 -14.62
N ASP A 79 -6.45 -6.06 -15.62
CA ASP A 79 -6.99 -7.43 -15.62
C ASP A 79 -5.91 -8.53 -15.64
N ALA A 80 -4.80 -8.29 -16.34
CA ALA A 80 -3.80 -9.32 -16.59
C ALA A 80 -2.83 -9.48 -15.41
N ILE A 81 -2.79 -10.67 -14.81
CA ILE A 81 -1.83 -11.03 -13.73
C ILE A 81 -0.38 -10.63 -14.07
N ARG A 82 0.04 -10.84 -15.32
CA ARG A 82 1.40 -10.46 -15.78
C ARG A 82 1.64 -8.95 -15.73
N ALA A 83 0.64 -8.16 -16.09
CA ALA A 83 0.72 -6.71 -16.05
C ALA A 83 0.69 -6.21 -14.60
N VAL A 84 -0.23 -6.71 -13.78
CA VAL A 84 -0.29 -6.42 -12.34
C VAL A 84 1.05 -6.73 -11.65
N GLN A 85 1.62 -7.90 -11.89
CA GLN A 85 2.94 -8.27 -11.37
C GLN A 85 4.04 -7.31 -11.85
N LEU A 86 4.01 -6.88 -13.11
CA LEU A 86 4.98 -5.90 -13.63
C LEU A 86 4.89 -4.58 -12.86
N TYR A 87 3.69 -4.03 -12.67
CA TYR A 87 3.49 -2.77 -11.95
C TYR A 87 3.89 -2.87 -10.48
N LEU A 88 3.46 -3.93 -9.80
CA LEU A 88 3.80 -4.16 -8.39
C LEU A 88 5.31 -4.35 -8.19
N ASN A 89 5.97 -5.12 -9.06
CA ASN A 89 7.42 -5.32 -8.96
C ASN A 89 8.18 -4.02 -9.24
N ALA A 90 7.75 -3.23 -10.22
CA ALA A 90 8.35 -1.93 -10.52
C ALA A 90 8.17 -0.95 -9.36
N ALA A 91 6.96 -0.85 -8.80
CA ALA A 91 6.66 -0.01 -7.64
C ALA A 91 7.46 -0.44 -6.40
N ALA A 92 7.49 -1.74 -6.10
CA ALA A 92 8.26 -2.29 -4.99
C ALA A 92 9.77 -2.02 -5.14
N SER A 93 10.31 -2.16 -6.35
CA SER A 93 11.71 -1.85 -6.64
C SER A 93 12.00 -0.37 -6.43
N ALA A 94 11.15 0.53 -6.95
CA ALA A 94 11.30 1.97 -6.78
C ALA A 94 11.25 2.40 -5.30
N VAL A 95 10.32 1.85 -4.52
CA VAL A 95 10.20 2.13 -3.07
C VAL A 95 11.43 1.61 -2.32
N THR A 96 11.94 0.43 -2.68
CA THR A 96 13.13 -0.16 -2.05
C THR A 96 14.39 0.64 -2.37
N GLU A 97 14.55 1.06 -3.62
CA GLU A 97 15.66 1.94 -4.04
C GLU A 97 15.60 3.30 -3.34
N GLY A 98 14.41 3.89 -3.22
CA GLY A 98 14.20 5.14 -2.48
C GLY A 98 14.63 5.02 -1.03
N ARG A 99 14.16 3.97 -0.32
CA ARG A 99 14.55 3.70 1.07
C ARG A 99 16.07 3.51 1.23
N ASN A 100 16.71 2.79 0.32
CA ASN A 100 18.16 2.58 0.40
C ASN A 100 18.96 3.88 0.19
N LYS A 101 18.49 4.76 -0.70
CA LYS A 101 19.10 6.09 -0.89
C LYS A 101 18.93 6.97 0.33
N ASP A 102 17.76 6.95 0.96
CA ASP A 102 17.52 7.71 2.19
C ASP A 102 18.43 7.23 3.33
N VAL A 103 18.61 5.91 3.48
CA VAL A 103 19.55 5.36 4.48
C VAL A 103 21.00 5.76 4.18
N ALA A 104 21.43 5.72 2.92
CA ALA A 104 22.77 6.17 2.54
C ALA A 104 22.96 7.68 2.77
N ALA A 105 21.97 8.50 2.44
CA ALA A 105 21.99 9.95 2.66
C ALA A 105 21.98 10.31 4.15
N VAL A 106 21.25 9.57 4.99
CA VAL A 106 21.27 9.72 6.46
C VAL A 106 22.62 9.33 7.03
N ALA A 107 23.21 8.21 6.58
CA ALA A 107 24.55 7.79 6.99
C ALA A 107 25.64 8.80 6.58
N GLU A 108 25.51 9.43 5.41
CA GLU A 108 26.41 10.49 4.98
C GLU A 108 26.24 11.75 5.84
N LYS A 109 25.01 12.12 6.19
CA LYS A 109 24.69 13.31 7.00
C LYS A 109 25.16 13.19 8.45
N ASP A 110 25.06 12.00 9.04
CA ASP A 110 25.56 11.72 10.39
C ASP A 110 27.09 11.60 10.44
N GLY A 111 27.76 11.38 9.30
CA GLY A 111 29.22 11.33 9.19
C GLY A 111 29.93 12.69 9.06
N PHE A 112 29.20 13.80 8.91
CA PHE A 112 29.77 15.14 8.69
C PHE A 112 29.84 16.04 9.93
N VAL A 113 29.56 15.52 11.13
CA VAL A 113 29.70 16.29 12.39
C VAL A 113 30.96 15.84 13.13
N GLU A 114 32.14 16.31 12.72
CA GLU A 114 33.29 16.64 13.59
C GLU A 114 34.32 17.44 12.79
N ALA A 115 34.32 18.78 12.97
CA ALA A 115 35.50 19.65 13.09
C ALA A 115 35.09 21.13 12.97
N GLU A 116 34.80 21.77 14.10
CA GLU A 116 35.36 23.06 14.52
C GLU A 116 35.04 23.34 15.99
#